data_AF-A0A815XVG6-F1
#
_entry.id   AF-A0A815XVG6-F1
#
_cell.length_a   1.000
_cell.length_b   1.000
_cell.length_c   1.000
_cell.angle_alpha   90.00
_cell.angle_beta   90.00
_cell.angle_gamma   90.00
#
_symmetry.space_group_name_H-M   'P 1'
#
loop_
_entity.id
_entity.type
_entity.pdbx_description
1 polymer ?
#
loop_
_entity_poly.entity_id
_entity_poly.type
_entity_poly.pdbx_seq_one_letter_code
_entity_poly.pdbx_strand_id
1 'polypeptide(L)' 'MRSISFVPEAIPGKELLELFTKKSANIAVVVDEYGGTAGVVTIEDVIEEIFGDIEDEHDVEEWLEEKISDSEI' A
#
# COMPACT_ATOMS: atom_id res chain seq x y z
N MET A 1 -7.36 22.43 -10.95
CA MET A 1 -6.45 21.26 -10.87
C MET A 1 -6.29 20.89 -9.41
N ARG A 2 -6.44 19.62 -9.04
CA ARG A 2 -6.12 19.14 -7.67
C ARG A 2 -4.60 18.99 -7.55
N SER A 3 -4.01 19.48 -6.47
CA SER A 3 -2.59 19.28 -6.18
C SER A 3 -2.33 17.84 -5.79
N ILE A 4 -1.32 17.21 -6.38
CA ILE A 4 -0.84 15.88 -5.99
C ILE A 4 0.35 16.00 -5.03
N SER A 5 0.45 15.09 -4.06
CA SER A 5 1.60 15.05 -3.15
C SER A 5 2.69 14.17 -3.75
N PHE A 6 3.95 14.58 -3.55
CA PHE A 6 5.13 13.80 -3.86
C PHE A 6 5.77 13.37 -2.56
N VAL A 7 6.12 12.09 -2.45
CA VAL A 7 6.68 11.49 -1.23
C VAL A 7 7.91 10.66 -1.59
N PRO A 8 8.96 10.64 -0.75
CA PRO A 8 10.12 9.78 -1.00
C PRO A 8 9.75 8.31 -0.80
N GLU A 9 10.43 7.41 -1.51
CA GLU A 9 10.26 5.95 -1.36
C GLU A 9 10.44 5.47 0.09
N ALA A 10 11.37 6.07 0.83
CA ALA A 10 11.64 5.73 2.22
C ALA A 10 10.69 6.36 3.26
N ILE A 11 9.54 6.92 2.85
CA ILE A 11 8.59 7.53 3.80
C ILE A 11 7.99 6.46 4.74
N PRO A 12 7.96 6.68 6.07
CA PRO A 12 7.30 5.74 6.97
C PRO A 12 5.78 5.63 6.70
N GLY A 13 5.24 4.41 6.69
CA GLY A 13 3.81 4.17 6.39
C GLY A 13 2.85 4.98 7.27
N LYS A 14 3.17 5.14 8.56
CA LYS A 14 2.39 6.00 9.47
C LYS A 14 2.37 7.47 9.02
N GLU A 15 3.50 8.01 8.58
CA GLU A 15 3.57 9.39 8.09
C GLU A 15 2.81 9.54 6.77
N LEU A 16 2.86 8.53 5.91
CA LEU A 16 2.10 8.49 4.67
C LEU A 16 0.57 8.42 4.93
N LEU A 17 0.13 7.63 5.91
CA LEU A 17 -1.28 7.59 6.34
C LEU A 17 -1.75 8.93 6.91
N GLU A 18 -0.93 9.58 7.72
CA GLU A 18 -1.21 10.92 8.24
C GLU A 18 -1.30 11.97 7.11
N LEU A 19 -0.45 11.87 6.09
CA LEU A 19 -0.48 12.74 4.92
C LEU A 19 -1.81 12.63 4.17
N PHE A 20 -2.25 11.40 3.88
CA PHE A 20 -3.52 11.15 3.21
C PHE A 20 -4.72 11.67 4.02
N THR A 21 -4.72 11.42 5.32
CA THR A 21 -5.76 11.89 6.24
C THR A 21 -5.83 13.43 6.28
N LYS A 22 -4.68 14.10 6.43
CA LYS A 22 -4.60 15.58 6.55
C LYS A 22 -4.94 16.30 5.26
N LYS A 23 -4.61 15.73 4.10
CA LYS A 23 -4.82 16.36 2.79
C LYS A 23 -6.13 15.96 2.11
N SER A 24 -6.89 15.03 2.69
CA SER A 24 -8.06 14.41 2.04
C SER A 24 -7.73 13.97 0.61
N ALA A 25 -6.56 13.35 0.46
CA ALA A 25 -6.03 12.84 -0.79
C ALA A 25 -5.92 11.32 -0.69
N ASN A 26 -6.13 10.62 -1.80
CA ASN A 26 -6.11 9.16 -1.84
C ASN A 26 -4.93 8.62 -2.66
N ILE A 27 -4.12 9.50 -3.28
CA ILE A 27 -3.00 9.12 -4.13
C ILE A 27 -1.82 10.08 -3.94
N ALA A 28 -0.62 9.52 -3.91
CA ALA A 28 0.64 10.24 -3.91
C ALA A 28 1.60 9.66 -4.95
N VAL A 29 2.47 10.50 -5.51
CA VAL A 29 3.55 10.08 -6.41
C VAL A 29 4.78 9.78 -5.56
N VAL A 30 5.35 8.59 -5.73
CA VAL A 30 6.57 8.16 -5.06
C VAL A 30 7.77 8.58 -5.90
N VAL A 31 8.73 9.24 -5.26
CA VAL A 31 9.98 9.68 -5.88
C VAL A 31 11.17 8.90 -5.35
N ASP A 32 12.07 8.53 -6.26
CA ASP A 32 13.35 7.87 -5.94
C ASP A 32 14.42 8.90 -5.48
N GLU A 33 15.60 8.42 -5.10
CA GLU A 33 16.70 9.25 -4.61
C GLU A 33 17.35 10.14 -5.68
N TYR A 34 17.08 9.86 -6.96
CA TYR A 34 17.57 10.64 -8.09
C TYR A 34 16.54 11.68 -8.57
N GLY A 35 15.38 11.76 -7.90
CA GLY A 35 14.27 12.63 -8.27
C GLY A 35 13.42 12.11 -9.44
N GLY A 36 13.62 10.84 -9.81
CA GLY A 36 12.76 10.11 -10.73
C GLY A 36 11.46 9.69 -10.06
N THR A 37 10.46 9.31 -10.88
CA THR A 37 9.21 8.74 -10.37
C THR A 37 9.40 7.24 -10.22
N ALA A 38 9.36 6.76 -8.99
CA ALA A 38 9.36 5.33 -8.68
C ALA A 38 7.98 4.71 -8.96
N GLY A 39 6.90 5.46 -8.66
CA GLY A 39 5.54 4.99 -8.86
C GLY A 39 4.48 5.88 -8.23
N VAL A 40 3.34 5.27 -7.90
CA VAL A 40 2.26 5.89 -7.13
C VAL A 40 1.87 4.96 -6.00
N VAL A 41 1.34 5.55 -4.93
CA VAL A 41 0.82 4.83 -3.77
C VAL A 41 -0.53 5.42 -3.38
N THR A 42 -1.43 4.56 -2.92
CA THR A 42 -2.78 4.92 -2.50
C THR A 42 -2.96 4.81 -0.98
N ILE A 43 -4.05 5.35 -0.45
CA ILE A 43 -4.34 5.20 0.98
C ILE A 43 -4.68 3.74 1.32
N GLU A 44 -5.31 3.02 0.38
CA GLU A 44 -5.65 1.62 0.49
C GLU A 44 -4.40 0.76 0.71
N ASP A 45 -3.37 0.93 -0.13
CA ASP A 45 -2.10 0.20 0.00
C ASP A 45 -1.45 0.40 1.38
N VAL A 46 -1.54 1.63 1.92
CA VAL A 46 -0.94 1.97 3.22
C VAL A 46 -1.72 1.37 4.38
N ILE A 47 -3.04 1.28 4.27
CA ILE A 47 -3.88 0.64 5.28
C ILE A 47 -3.61 -0.86 5.28
N GLU A 48 -3.57 -1.50 4.11
CA GLU A 48 -3.26 -2.92 3.94
C GLU A 48 -1.89 -3.28 4.54
N GLU A 49 -0.84 -2.50 4.27
CA GLU A 49 0.49 -2.76 4.85
C GLU A 49 0.55 -2.60 6.38
N ILE A 50 -0.26 -1.72 6.96
CA ILE A 50 -0.26 -1.48 8.42
C ILE A 50 -1.12 -2.50 9.16
N PHE A 51 -2.27 -2.85 8.60
CA PHE A 51 -3.30 -3.64 9.28
C PHE A 51 -3.43 -5.07 8.74
N GLY A 52 -2.81 -5.39 7.60
CA GLY A 52 -3.03 -6.62 6.86
C GLY A 52 -4.45 -6.70 6.28
N ASP A 53 -4.86 -7.91 5.89
CA ASP A 53 -6.26 -8.22 5.68
C ASP A 53 -7.00 -8.08 7.01
N ILE A 54 -7.89 -7.10 7.10
CA ILE A 54 -8.79 -6.99 8.26
C ILE A 54 -9.84 -8.07 8.09
N GLU A 55 -9.60 -9.22 8.71
CA GLU A 55 -10.60 -10.29 8.78
C GLU A 55 -11.80 -9.83 9.61
N ASP A 56 -12.98 -9.77 8.98
CA ASP A 56 -14.24 -9.61 9.68
C ASP A 56 -14.59 -10.91 10.42
N GLU A 57 -15.39 -10.84 11.49
CA GLU A 57 -15.87 -12.02 12.25
C GLU A 57 -16.75 -12.98 11.42
N HIS A 58 -16.98 -12.63 10.16
CA HIS A 58 -17.76 -13.35 9.17
C HIS A 58 -16.95 -13.80 7.94
N ASP A 59 -15.66 -13.50 7.88
CA ASP A 59 -14.82 -13.91 6.76
C ASP A 59 -14.51 -15.41 6.85
N VAL A 60 -14.75 -16.11 5.75
CA VAL A 60 -14.39 -17.51 5.58
C VAL A 60 -12.96 -17.50 5.06
N GLU A 61 -12.02 -18.09 5.81
CA GLU A 61 -10.60 -18.20 5.42
C GLU A 61 -10.48 -18.41 3.90
N GLU A 62 -9.92 -17.42 3.19
CA GLU A 62 -9.47 -17.65 1.82
C GLU A 62 -8.32 -18.65 1.91
N TRP A 63 -8.57 -19.88 1.45
CA TRP A 63 -7.54 -20.89 1.34
C TRP A 63 -6.48 -20.39 0.36
N LEU A 64 -5.40 -19.81 0.88
CA LEU A 64 -4.20 -19.57 0.12
C LEU A 64 -3.67 -20.94 -0.33
N GLU A 65 -3.84 -21.26 -1.61
CA GLU A 65 -3.25 -22.45 -2.21
C GLU A 65 -1.72 -22.32 -2.15
N GLU A 66 -1.10 -22.90 -1.12
CA GLU A 66 0.35 -23.08 -1.11
C GLU A 66 0.69 -24.21 -2.08
N LYS A 67 1.31 -23.87 -3.22
CA LYS A 67 1.87 -24.86 -4.14
C LYS A 67 3.02 -25.59 -3.46
N ILE A 68 2.74 -26.75 -2.89
CA ILE A 68 3.78 -27.65 -2.34
C ILE A 68 4.48 -28.34 -3.52
N SER A 69 5.50 -27.68 -4.07
CA SER A 69 6.43 -28.20 -5.09
C SER A 69 5.87 -28.44 -6.51
N ASP A 70 6.73 -28.25 -7.51
CA ASP A 70 6.49 -28.56 -8.94
C ASP A 70 6.63 -30.05 -9.28
N SER A 71 6.59 -30.94 -8.30
CA SER A 71 6.81 -32.37 -8.54
C SER A 71 5.94 -33.22 -7.66
N GLU A 72 4.66 -33.38 -8.04
CA GLU A 72 3.97 -34.67 -8.12
C GLU A 72 2.96 -34.64 -9.29
N ILE A 73 2.89 -35.75 -10.01
CA ILE A 73 2.26 -35.95 -11.35
C ILE A 73 0.75 -36.13 -11.26
#